data_AF-A0AAD9X0U8-F1
#
_entry.id   AF-A0AAD9X0U8-F1
#
_cell.length_a   1.000
_cell.length_b   1.000
_cell.length_c   1.000
_cell.angle_alpha   90.00
_cell.angle_beta   90.00
_cell.angle_gamma   90.00
#
_symmetry.space_group_name_H-M   'P 1'
#
loop_
_entity.id
_entity.type
_entity.pdbx_description
1 polymer ?
#
loop_
_entity_poly.entity_id
_entity_poly.type
_entity_poly.pdbx_seq_one_letter_code
_entity_poly.pdbx_strand_id
1 'polypeptide(L)'
;MFVTTADPVLEPPIITVNTVLSLLAIDYPIHKLACYVSDDGCSPLTFYFLVEASKFAKLWLPFCNKYNVHIRIYGLMTNASFMLNVDRDMFVNNPQVVHKAMCLLLGSKKDNDQCGFDQYPQVFYDGPADQEVILQEVSHDVLI
;
A
#
# COMPACT_ATOMS: atom_id res chain seq x y z
N MET A 1 -1.41 -6.12 -0.42
CA MET A 1 -1.65 -4.67 -0.60
C MET A 1 -2.60 -4.51 -1.76
N PHE A 2 -3.62 -3.70 -1.60
CA PHE A 2 -4.69 -3.50 -2.58
C PHE A 2 -4.79 -2.01 -2.89
N VAL A 3 -4.76 -1.66 -4.17
CA VAL A 3 -4.87 -0.28 -4.69
C VAL A 3 -5.98 -0.24 -5.73
N THR A 4 -6.90 0.71 -5.62
CA THR A 4 -8.08 0.81 -6.50
C THR A 4 -8.03 2.05 -7.37
N THR A 5 -8.24 1.90 -8.68
CA THR A 5 -8.29 2.98 -9.67
C THR A 5 -9.57 2.98 -10.47
N ALA A 6 -10.14 4.16 -10.75
CA ALA A 6 -11.49 4.26 -11.34
C ALA A 6 -11.55 5.12 -12.61
N ASP A 7 -10.90 6.27 -12.67
CA ASP A 7 -10.97 7.14 -13.86
C ASP A 7 -9.58 7.72 -14.22
N PRO A 8 -9.00 7.35 -15.37
CA PRO A 8 -7.68 7.83 -15.81
C PRO A 8 -7.68 9.30 -16.29
N VAL A 9 -8.85 9.88 -16.58
CA VAL A 9 -9.01 11.25 -17.08
C VAL A 9 -9.09 12.22 -15.92
N LEU A 10 -9.89 11.88 -14.91
CA LEU A 10 -9.97 12.65 -13.67
C LEU A 10 -8.68 12.48 -12.85
N GLU A 11 -8.10 11.28 -12.87
CA GLU A 11 -6.94 10.95 -12.05
C GLU A 11 -5.83 10.33 -12.91
N PRO A 12 -4.75 11.09 -13.17
CA PRO A 12 -3.65 10.62 -14.00
C PRO A 12 -3.05 9.28 -13.50
N PRO A 13 -2.87 8.27 -14.38
CA PRO A 13 -2.32 6.97 -14.00
C PRO A 13 -0.95 7.01 -13.31
N ILE A 14 -0.19 8.09 -13.50
CA ILE A 14 1.10 8.31 -12.84
C ILE A 14 0.99 8.33 -11.30
N ILE A 15 -0.13 8.82 -10.77
CA ILE A 15 -0.39 8.87 -9.33
C ILE A 15 -0.48 7.45 -8.78
N THR A 16 -1.25 6.59 -9.44
CA THR A 16 -1.35 5.15 -9.13
C THR A 16 0.00 4.45 -9.20
N VAL A 17 0.80 4.74 -10.24
CA VAL A 17 2.13 4.14 -10.40
C VAL A 17 3.07 4.55 -9.25
N ASN A 18 3.04 5.81 -8.82
CA ASN A 18 3.85 6.28 -7.69
C ASN A 18 3.47 5.57 -6.39
N THR A 19 2.17 5.42 -6.13
CA THR A 19 1.68 4.66 -4.97
C THR A 19 2.15 3.22 -5.02
N VAL A 20 1.95 2.54 -6.16
CA VAL A 20 2.43 1.17 -6.35
C VAL A 20 3.94 1.09 -6.10
N LEU A 21 4.75 1.96 -6.68
CA LEU A 21 6.21 1.97 -6.45
C LEU A 21 6.56 2.22 -4.98
N SER A 22 5.85 3.09 -4.27
CA SER A 22 6.06 3.33 -2.84
C SER A 22 5.72 2.11 -1.97
N LEU A 23 4.65 1.38 -2.33
CA LEU A 23 4.22 0.17 -1.64
C LEU A 23 5.18 -0.99 -1.86
N LEU A 24 5.70 -1.09 -3.08
CA LEU A 24 6.76 -2.05 -3.38
C LEU A 24 8.04 -1.72 -2.60
N ALA A 25 8.20 -0.48 -2.11
CA ALA A 25 9.36 -0.03 -1.34
C ALA A 25 9.31 -0.33 0.18
N ILE A 26 8.28 -1.02 0.64
CA ILE A 26 8.13 -1.39 2.05
C ILE A 26 9.20 -2.40 2.47
N ASP A 27 9.74 -2.23 3.68
CA ASP A 27 10.65 -3.20 4.27
C ASP A 27 9.86 -4.32 4.95
N TYR A 28 9.48 -5.33 4.17
CA TYR A 28 8.86 -6.57 4.67
C TYR A 28 9.33 -7.76 3.83
N PRO A 29 9.35 -9.01 4.35
CA PRO A 29 9.83 -10.17 3.60
C PRO A 29 9.14 -10.34 2.24
N ILE A 30 9.96 -10.40 1.18
CA ILE A 30 9.56 -10.50 -0.24
C ILE A 30 8.48 -11.53 -0.54
N HIS A 31 8.62 -12.73 0.02
CA HIS A 31 7.75 -13.87 -0.24
C HIS A 31 6.40 -13.78 0.51
N LYS A 32 6.19 -12.73 1.30
CA LYS A 32 4.97 -12.49 2.07
C LYS A 32 4.18 -11.28 1.58
N LEU A 33 4.72 -10.54 0.60
CA LEU A 33 4.12 -9.31 0.10
C LEU A 33 3.65 -9.51 -1.35
N ALA A 34 2.39 -9.17 -1.60
CA ALA A 34 1.83 -9.09 -2.95
C ALA A 34 1.09 -7.75 -3.09
N CYS A 35 1.20 -7.13 -4.27
CA CYS A 35 0.52 -5.90 -4.63
C CYS A 35 -0.52 -6.20 -5.71
N TYR A 36 -1.76 -5.81 -5.46
CA TYR A 36 -2.88 -5.94 -6.37
C TYR A 36 -3.39 -4.56 -6.72
N VAL A 37 -3.63 -4.33 -8.01
CA VAL A 37 -4.25 -3.11 -8.52
C VAL A 37 -5.57 -3.49 -9.14
N SER A 38 -6.67 -2.94 -8.64
CA SER A 38 -8.00 -3.05 -9.24
C SER A 38 -8.26 -1.82 -10.10
N ASP A 39 -8.55 -1.99 -11.39
CA ASP A 39 -8.90 -0.90 -12.30
C ASP A 39 -10.36 -1.00 -12.71
N ASP A 40 -11.21 -0.28 -11.99
CA ASP A 40 -12.65 -0.18 -12.24
C ASP A 40 -12.95 0.65 -13.49
N GLY A 41 -12.00 1.52 -13.89
CA GLY A 41 -12.08 2.30 -15.13
C GLY A 41 -11.84 1.49 -16.39
N CYS A 42 -11.31 0.27 -16.25
CA CYS A 42 -10.95 -0.64 -17.33
C CYS A 42 -10.19 0.09 -18.46
N SER A 43 -9.30 1.02 -18.10
CA SER A 43 -8.70 1.93 -19.06
C SER A 43 -7.46 1.30 -19.70
N PRO A 44 -7.37 1.25 -21.03
CA PRO A 44 -6.16 0.81 -21.72
C PRO A 44 -4.93 1.64 -21.32
N LEU A 45 -5.14 2.92 -20.96
CA LEU A 45 -4.07 3.81 -20.53
C LEU A 45 -3.50 3.36 -19.18
N THR A 46 -4.36 3.14 -18.18
CA THR A 46 -3.96 2.63 -16.86
C THR A 46 -3.21 1.30 -17.00
N PHE A 47 -3.73 0.38 -17.80
CA PHE A 47 -3.08 -0.89 -18.08
C PHE A 47 -1.67 -0.70 -18.67
N TYR A 48 -1.53 0.15 -19.69
CA TYR A 48 -0.23 0.43 -20.30
C TYR A 48 0.77 1.02 -19.29
N PHE A 49 0.34 1.98 -18.48
CA PHE A 49 1.18 2.57 -17.43
C PHE A 49 1.64 1.53 -16.40
N LEU A 50 0.78 0.61 -15.98
CA LEU A 50 1.15 -0.47 -15.06
C LEU A 50 2.13 -1.47 -15.69
N VAL A 51 1.97 -1.78 -16.98
CA VAL A 51 2.91 -2.63 -17.72
C VAL A 51 4.28 -1.95 -17.83
N GLU A 52 4.31 -0.66 -18.17
CA GLU A 52 5.57 0.10 -18.22
C GLU A 52 6.20 0.27 -16.84
N ALA A 53 5.41 0.50 -15.79
CA ALA A 53 5.88 0.53 -14.41
C ALA A 53 6.50 -0.81 -13.99
N SER A 54 5.91 -1.94 -14.40
CA SER A 54 6.48 -3.27 -14.16
C SER A 54 7.84 -3.45 -14.84
N LYS A 55 8.00 -2.97 -16.07
CA LYS A 55 9.29 -2.98 -16.79
C LYS A 55 10.31 -2.06 -16.13
N PHE A 56 9.91 -0.83 -15.81
CA PHE A 56 10.75 0.15 -15.12
C PHE A 56 11.21 -0.40 -13.78
N ALA A 57 10.32 -1.04 -13.02
CA ALA A 57 10.67 -1.62 -11.75
C ALA A 57 11.76 -2.69 -11.87
N LYS A 58 11.81 -3.50 -12.95
CA LYS A 58 12.93 -4.43 -13.16
C LYS A 58 14.29 -3.74 -13.29
N LEU A 59 14.33 -2.48 -13.75
CA LEU A 59 15.55 -1.66 -13.82
C LEU A 59 15.81 -0.91 -12.50
N TRP A 60 14.75 -0.40 -11.87
CA TRP A 60 14.78 0.35 -10.63
C TRP A 60 15.12 -0.53 -9.42
N LEU A 61 14.61 -1.76 -9.37
CA LEU A 61 14.83 -2.73 -8.29
C LEU A 61 16.33 -3.02 -8.04
N PRO A 62 17.16 -3.34 -9.07
CA PRO A 62 18.60 -3.49 -8.90
C PRO A 62 19.31 -2.21 -8.41
N PHE A 63 18.91 -1.04 -8.91
CA PHE A 63 19.43 0.24 -8.43
C PHE A 63 19.12 0.38 -6.94
N CYS A 64 17.88 0.12 -6.56
CA CYS A 64 17.43 0.25 -5.20
C CYS A 64 18.17 -0.71 -4.26
N ASN A 65 18.30 -1.98 -4.63
CA ASN A 65 19.13 -2.94 -3.88
C ASN A 65 20.59 -2.48 -3.74
N LYS A 66 21.19 -1.90 -4.79
CA LYS A 66 22.57 -1.39 -4.75
C LYS A 66 22.76 -0.24 -3.76
N TYR A 67 21.75 0.62 -3.61
CA TYR A 67 21.80 1.80 -2.74
C TYR A 67 21.03 1.61 -1.43
N ASN A 68 20.68 0.37 -1.07
CA ASN A 68 19.85 0.02 0.11
C ASN A 68 18.48 0.74 0.15
N VAL A 69 17.95 1.10 -1.02
CA VAL A 69 16.55 1.45 -1.20
C VAL A 69 15.80 0.12 -1.31
N HIS A 70 14.95 -0.19 -0.34
CA HIS A 70 14.30 -1.50 -0.27
C HIS A 70 13.13 -1.48 -1.24
N ILE A 71 13.10 -2.31 -2.30
CA ILE A 71 11.94 -2.42 -3.22
C ILE A 71 11.73 -3.88 -3.67
N ARG A 72 10.48 -4.34 -3.85
CA ARG A 72 10.09 -5.75 -4.00
C ARG A 72 8.85 -5.93 -4.88
N ILE A 73 8.87 -6.82 -5.90
CA ILE A 73 7.70 -7.17 -6.75
C ILE A 73 7.48 -8.69 -6.79
N TYR A 74 6.26 -9.14 -6.52
CA TYR A 74 5.75 -10.47 -6.87
C TYR A 74 4.34 -10.34 -7.47
N GLY A 75 4.14 -10.92 -8.66
CA GLY A 75 2.89 -10.86 -9.42
C GLY A 75 2.08 -12.16 -9.37
N LEU A 76 2.13 -12.90 -8.26
CA LEU A 76 1.38 -14.14 -8.09
C LEU A 76 0.15 -13.88 -7.21
N MET A 77 -0.98 -14.51 -7.55
CA MET A 77 -2.13 -14.57 -6.64
C MET A 77 -1.73 -15.36 -5.39
N THR A 78 -1.65 -14.67 -4.26
CA THR A 78 -1.29 -15.20 -2.94
C THR A 78 -2.53 -15.25 -2.05
N ASN A 79 -2.68 -16.35 -1.30
CA ASN A 79 -3.63 -16.44 -0.20
C ASN A 79 -3.02 -15.73 1.03
N ALA A 80 -3.12 -14.40 1.08
CA ALA A 80 -2.56 -13.59 2.15
C ALA A 80 -3.50 -13.52 3.36
N SER A 81 -2.96 -13.74 4.57
CA SER A 81 -3.74 -13.67 5.83
C SER A 81 -4.10 -12.25 6.28
N PHE A 82 -3.44 -11.24 5.72
CA PHE A 82 -3.66 -9.83 6.04
C PHE A 82 -3.77 -9.02 4.73
N MET A 83 -4.72 -8.10 4.69
CA MET A 83 -4.91 -7.18 3.58
C MET A 83 -4.58 -5.75 4.05
N LEU A 84 -3.80 -5.04 3.24
CA LEU A 84 -3.54 -3.62 3.42
C LEU A 84 -4.24 -2.89 2.27
N ASN A 85 -5.29 -2.13 2.57
CA ASN A 85 -5.97 -1.26 1.63
C ASN A 85 -5.25 0.09 1.55
N VAL A 86 -5.00 0.58 0.33
CA VAL A 86 -4.27 1.83 0.11
C VAL A 86 -4.89 2.56 -1.06
N ASP A 87 -5.23 3.84 -0.85
CA ASP A 87 -5.75 4.68 -1.91
C ASP A 87 -4.64 5.12 -2.86
N ARG A 88 -5.01 5.48 -4.09
CA ARG A 88 -4.07 5.80 -5.17
C ARG A 88 -3.21 7.04 -4.94
N ASP A 89 -3.66 7.95 -4.11
CA ASP A 89 -3.01 9.22 -3.80
C ASP A 89 -2.23 9.14 -2.47
N MET A 90 -2.23 7.97 -1.83
CA MET A 90 -1.43 7.70 -0.65
C MET A 90 -0.10 7.06 -1.03
N PHE A 91 0.96 7.47 -0.34
CA PHE A 91 2.27 6.84 -0.45
C PHE A 91 2.83 6.50 0.92
N VAL A 92 3.63 5.45 0.98
CA VAL A 92 4.27 5.04 2.23
C VAL A 92 5.50 5.89 2.48
N ASN A 93 5.49 6.66 3.57
CA ASN A 93 6.61 7.50 4.00
C ASN A 93 7.59 6.77 4.95
N ASN A 94 7.15 5.69 5.58
CA ASN A 94 7.94 4.91 6.53
C ASN A 94 7.93 3.43 6.12
N PRO A 95 9.07 2.86 5.68
CA PRO A 95 9.12 1.48 5.20
C PRO A 95 8.83 0.45 6.30
N GLN A 96 8.91 0.83 7.58
CA GLN A 96 8.64 -0.02 8.73
C GLN A 96 7.15 -0.03 9.16
N VAL A 97 6.27 0.66 8.43
CA VAL A 97 4.85 0.78 8.78
C VAL A 97 4.17 -0.60 8.91
N VAL A 98 4.47 -1.52 7.99
CA VAL A 98 3.92 -2.88 8.02
C VAL A 98 4.48 -3.67 9.20
N HIS A 99 5.75 -3.50 9.56
CA HIS A 99 6.31 -4.14 10.76
C HIS A 99 5.59 -3.68 12.04
N LYS A 100 5.32 -2.38 12.16
CA LYS A 100 4.57 -1.83 13.29
C LYS A 100 3.15 -2.38 13.35
N ALA A 101 2.44 -2.39 12.22
CA ALA A 101 1.09 -2.95 12.13
C ALA A 101 1.06 -4.43 12.51
N MET A 102 2.02 -5.22 12.01
CA MET A 102 2.13 -6.63 12.36
C MET A 102 2.45 -6.85 13.85
N CYS A 103 3.25 -5.99 14.48
CA CYS A 103 3.48 -6.04 15.92
C CYS A 103 2.20 -5.79 16.72
N LEU A 104 1.31 -4.91 16.25
CA LEU A 104 0.02 -4.64 16.89
C LEU A 104 -0.95 -5.83 16.70
N LEU A 105 -1.11 -6.28 15.46
CA LEU A 105 -2.01 -7.38 15.11
C LEU A 105 -1.60 -8.73 15.74
N LEU A 106 -0.31 -9.04 15.81
CA LEU A 106 0.20 -10.30 16.39
C LEU A 106 0.58 -10.19 17.87
N GLY A 107 0.79 -8.98 18.38
CA GLY A 107 1.29 -8.72 19.73
C GLY A 107 0.20 -8.54 20.79
N SER A 108 -1.08 -8.51 20.41
CA SER A 108 -2.19 -8.43 21.36
C SER A 108 -2.27 -9.70 22.21
N LYS A 109 -1.62 -9.67 23.38
CA LYS A 109 -1.65 -10.73 24.41
C LYS A 109 -2.56 -10.39 25.60
N LYS A 110 -3.35 -9.30 25.52
CA LYS A 110 -4.31 -8.95 26.57
C LYS A 110 -5.68 -9.52 26.19
N ASP A 111 -6.16 -10.45 27.02
CA ASP A 111 -7.51 -11.02 27.09
C ASP A 111 -8.38 -10.94 25.83
N ASN A 112 -8.41 -12.01 25.03
CA ASN A 112 -9.43 -12.33 24.02
C ASN A 112 -9.78 -11.27 22.94
N ASP A 113 -9.14 -10.11 22.92
CA ASP A 113 -9.36 -9.08 21.89
C ASP A 113 -8.53 -9.40 20.64
N GLN A 114 -9.19 -10.03 19.67
CA GLN A 114 -8.68 -10.18 18.32
C GLN A 114 -8.87 -8.86 17.58
N CYS A 115 -7.77 -8.21 17.20
CA CYS A 115 -7.80 -6.99 16.41
C CYS A 115 -8.17 -7.33 14.96
N GLY A 116 -9.29 -6.78 14.47
CA GLY A 116 -9.77 -6.99 13.10
C GLY A 116 -9.01 -6.16 12.05
N PHE A 117 -8.61 -4.94 12.39
CA PHE A 117 -7.84 -4.04 11.52
C PHE A 117 -7.02 -3.03 12.34
N ASP A 118 -5.91 -2.56 11.75
CA ASP A 118 -5.06 -1.50 12.29
C ASP A 118 -5.12 -0.29 11.37
N GLN A 119 -5.64 0.83 11.85
CA GLN A 119 -5.80 2.05 11.08
C GLN A 119 -4.62 3.00 11.30
N TYR A 120 -3.91 3.33 10.22
CA TYR A 120 -2.83 4.32 10.26
C TYR A 120 -3.38 5.73 9.98
N PRO A 121 -2.92 6.78 10.69
CA PRO A 121 -3.33 8.17 10.43
C PRO A 121 -2.96 8.61 9.01
N GLN A 122 -3.92 9.22 8.32
CA GLN A 122 -3.72 9.80 6.99
C GLN A 122 -3.23 11.24 7.13
N VAL A 123 -2.18 11.60 6.38
CA VAL A 123 -1.59 12.95 6.38
C VAL A 123 -1.64 13.48 4.95
N PHE A 124 -2.33 14.61 4.76
CA PHE A 124 -2.50 15.26 3.46
C PHE A 124 -1.49 16.39 3.30
N TYR A 125 -0.84 16.47 2.14
CA TYR A 125 0.20 17.46 1.86
C TYR A 125 -0.33 18.75 1.19
N ASP A 126 -1.55 18.71 0.65
CA ASP A 126 -2.17 19.82 -0.10
C ASP A 126 -3.36 20.48 0.64
N GLY A 127 -3.48 20.27 1.95
CA GLY A 127 -4.50 20.92 2.77
C GLY A 127 -4.13 22.37 3.10
N PRO A 128 -5.10 23.30 3.20
CA PRO A 128 -4.86 24.54 3.94
C PRO A 128 -4.36 24.16 5.34
N ALA A 129 -3.33 24.85 5.83
CA ALA A 129 -2.88 24.70 7.21
C ALA A 129 -4.12 24.72 8.11
N ASP A 130 -4.31 23.67 8.92
CA ASP A 130 -5.42 23.47 9.87
C ASP A 130 -6.59 22.58 9.41
N GLN A 131 -6.38 21.55 8.59
CA GLN A 131 -7.30 20.39 8.61
C GLN A 131 -6.76 19.29 9.52
N GLU A 132 -7.33 19.31 10.72
CA GLU A 132 -7.12 18.39 11.82
C GLU A 132 -7.16 16.94 11.36
N VAL A 133 -6.21 16.19 11.91
CA VAL A 133 -6.14 14.74 11.93
C VAL A 133 -7.52 14.18 12.28
N ILE A 134 -8.11 13.38 11.39
CA ILE A 134 -9.16 12.46 11.82
C ILE A 134 -8.48 11.40 12.69
N LEU A 135 -8.44 11.68 13.99
CA LEU A 135 -8.30 10.67 15.04
C LEU A 135 -9.69 10.06 15.25
N GLN A 136 -9.83 8.77 14.96
CA GLN A 136 -10.68 7.76 15.65
C GLN A 136 -11.02 6.65 14.64
N GLU A 137 -11.08 5.37 14.99
CA GLU A 137 -11.16 4.68 16.27
C GLU A 137 -10.51 3.29 16.06
N VAL A 138 -9.80 2.73 17.04
CA VAL A 138 -9.53 1.28 17.03
C VAL A 138 -10.84 0.62 17.42
N SER A 139 -11.76 0.51 16.46
CA SER A 139 -12.94 -0.32 16.61
C SER A 139 -12.42 -1.76 16.58
N HIS A 140 -12.55 -2.40 17.74
CA HIS A 140 -12.31 -3.83 17.89
C HIS A 140 -13.51 -4.58 17.31
N ASP A 141 -13.82 -4.37 16.03
CA ASP A 141 -14.92 -5.06 15.39
C ASP A 141 -14.37 -6.16 14.47
N VAL A 142 -14.54 -7.37 14.97
CA VAL A 142 -14.36 -8.62 14.24
C VAL A 142 -15.47 -8.72 13.19
N LEU A 143 -15.12 -8.66 11.91
CA LEU A 143 -16.00 -9.11 10.84
C LEU A 143 -15.41 -10.39 10.24
N ILE A 144 -16.05 -11.50 10.63
CA ILE A 144 -15.95 -12.82 9.99
C ILE A 144 -16.61 -12.75 8.60
#